data_AF-A0A932UYL6-F1
#
_entry.id   AF-A0A932UYL6-F1
#
_cell.length_a   1.000
_cell.length_b   1.000
_cell.length_c   1.000
_cell.angle_alpha   90.00
_cell.angle_beta   90.00
_cell.angle_gamma   90.00
#
_symmetry.space_group_name_H-M   'P 1'
#
loop_
_entity.id
_entity.type
_entity.pdbx_description
1 polymer ?
#
loop_
_entity_poly.entity_id
_entity_poly.type
_entity_poly.pdbx_seq_one_letter_code
_entity_poly.pdbx_strand_id
1 'polypeptide(L)'
;MRERFQADMAKTNWNDWLYNSDRNVFGVSDLGYFVGCEIAKAFYERHPDKSAAVRTMIQLPYGDEAAVREFIAKSGYLAGSSRLP
;
A
#
# COMPACT_ATOMS: atom_id res chain seq x y z
N MET A 1 3.25 4.73 -10.56
CA MET A 1 3.24 4.56 -9.08
C MET A 1 2.82 3.17 -8.66
N ARG A 2 1.58 2.72 -8.92
CA ARG A 2 1.07 1.39 -8.47
C ARG A 2 1.93 0.22 -8.93
N GLU A 3 2.29 0.17 -10.21
CA GLU A 3 3.18 -0.86 -10.78
C GLU A 3 4.56 -0.86 -10.10
N ARG A 4 5.11 0.33 -9.85
CA ARG A 4 6.42 0.47 -9.19
C ARG A 4 6.35 0.04 -7.72
N PHE A 5 5.28 0.39 -7.02
CA PHE A 5 5.03 -0.10 -5.66
C PHE A 5 4.92 -1.62 -5.65
N GLN A 6 4.16 -2.22 -6.57
CA GLN A 6 4.03 -3.67 -6.67
C GLN A 6 5.38 -4.37 -6.90
N ALA A 7 6.25 -3.79 -7.72
CA ALA A 7 7.59 -4.31 -7.98
C ALA A 7 8.55 -4.16 -6.80
N ASP A 8 8.37 -3.12 -5.98
CA ASP A 8 9.31 -2.75 -4.92
C ASP A 8 8.85 -3.18 -3.52
N MET A 9 7.56 -3.42 -3.27
CA MET A 9 7.00 -3.66 -1.93
C MET A 9 7.55 -4.91 -1.21
N ALA A 10 8.20 -5.82 -1.94
CA ALA A 10 8.86 -7.01 -1.39
C ALA A 10 10.37 -6.81 -1.16
N LYS A 11 10.92 -5.64 -1.52
CA LYS A 11 12.34 -5.34 -1.35
C LYS A 11 12.62 -4.92 0.09
N THR A 12 13.83 -5.23 0.55
CA THR A 12 14.35 -4.76 1.83
C THR A 12 14.93 -3.35 1.77
N ASN A 13 15.09 -2.79 0.56
CA ASN A 13 15.49 -1.41 0.35
C ASN A 13 14.25 -0.57 0.00
N TRP A 14 13.89 0.33 0.91
CA TRP A 14 12.77 1.26 0.79
C TRP A 14 13.20 2.72 0.60
N ASN A 15 14.46 3.00 0.23
CA ASN A 15 14.96 4.37 0.08
C ASN A 15 14.22 5.20 -0.98
N ASP A 16 13.60 4.56 -1.97
CA ASP A 16 12.73 5.25 -2.94
C ASP A 16 11.36 5.62 -2.33
N TRP A 17 10.98 5.04 -1.19
CA TRP A 17 9.63 5.10 -0.62
C TRP A 17 9.54 5.78 0.74
N LEU A 18 10.53 5.63 1.61
CA LEU A 18 10.49 6.08 3.01
C LEU A 18 11.81 6.73 3.41
N TYR A 19 11.72 7.75 4.26
CA TYR A 19 12.83 8.48 4.87
C TYR A 19 13.80 9.04 3.83
N ASN A 20 13.25 9.65 2.78
CA ASN A 20 14.01 10.13 1.65
C ASN A 20 13.78 11.62 1.36
N SER A 21 14.44 12.12 0.32
CA SER A 21 14.24 13.47 -0.19
C SER A 21 13.62 13.41 -1.58
N ASP A 22 13.24 14.57 -2.12
CA ASP A 22 12.79 14.74 -3.51
C ASP A 22 13.84 14.35 -4.56
N ARG A 23 15.10 14.15 -4.15
CA ARG A 23 16.17 13.54 -4.95
C ARG A 23 16.02 12.01 -5.05
N ASN A 24 14.87 11.54 -5.49
CA ASN A 24 14.58 10.13 -5.74
C ASN A 24 13.91 9.94 -7.11
N VAL A 25 13.62 8.69 -7.49
CA VAL A 25 13.03 8.36 -8.80
C VAL A 25 11.64 8.96 -9.05
N PHE A 26 10.95 9.41 -8.01
CA PHE A 26 9.62 10.02 -8.06
C PHE A 26 9.65 11.55 -8.01
N GLY A 27 10.77 12.18 -7.64
CA GLY A 27 10.83 13.63 -7.47
C GLY A 27 10.04 14.15 -6.26
N VAL A 28 9.57 13.27 -5.37
CA VAL A 28 8.71 13.58 -4.23
C VAL A 28 9.12 12.73 -3.04
N SER A 29 9.31 13.36 -1.88
CA SER A 29 9.69 12.66 -0.65
C SER A 29 8.58 11.76 -0.11
N ASP A 30 8.98 10.66 0.53
CA ASP A 30 8.19 9.81 1.42
C ASP A 30 6.86 9.31 0.84
N LEU A 31 6.89 8.96 -0.46
CA LEU A 31 5.72 8.51 -1.21
C LEU A 31 5.06 7.24 -0.63
N GLY A 32 5.78 6.49 0.19
CA GLY A 32 5.25 5.36 0.96
C GLY A 32 4.06 5.73 1.85
N TYR A 33 4.04 6.93 2.43
CA TYR A 33 2.89 7.39 3.24
C TYR A 33 1.66 7.62 2.38
N PHE A 34 1.82 8.24 1.21
CA PHE A 34 0.72 8.44 0.27
C PHE A 34 0.13 7.09 -0.18
N VAL A 35 0.99 6.14 -0.58
CA VAL A 35 0.53 4.81 -1.00
C VAL A 35 -0.18 4.08 0.13
N GLY A 36 0.37 4.15 1.36
CA GLY A 36 -0.27 3.57 2.54
C GLY A 36 -1.67 4.16 2.81
N CYS A 37 -1.81 5.48 2.69
CA CYS A 37 -3.11 6.15 2.81
C CYS A 37 -4.11 5.69 1.73
N GLU A 38 -3.67 5.58 0.47
CA GLU A 38 -4.54 5.13 -0.62
C GLU A 38 -5.02 3.68 -0.44
N ILE A 39 -4.15 2.78 0.03
CA ILE A 39 -4.51 1.40 0.36
C ILE A 39 -5.54 1.37 1.50
N ALA A 40 -5.27 2.09 2.60
CA ALA A 40 -6.15 2.12 3.76
C ALA A 40 -7.53 2.72 3.40
N LYS A 41 -7.55 3.82 2.65
CA LYS A 41 -8.76 4.48 2.16
C LYS A 41 -9.57 3.54 1.25
N ALA A 42 -8.93 2.92 0.27
CA ALA A 42 -9.61 2.02 -0.66
C ALA A 42 -10.21 0.79 0.05
N PHE A 43 -9.50 0.22 1.03
CA PHE A 43 -10.02 -0.85 1.87
C PHE A 43 -11.24 -0.38 2.68
N TYR A 44 -11.12 0.77 3.36
CA TYR A 44 -12.22 1.36 4.14
C TYR A 44 -13.46 1.62 3.29
N GLU A 45 -13.31 2.21 2.10
CA GLU A 45 -14.42 2.54 1.20
C GLU A 45 -15.16 1.29 0.70
N ARG A 46 -14.43 0.21 0.37
CA ARG A 46 -15.01 -1.06 -0.09
C ARG A 46 -15.69 -1.88 1.01
N HIS A 47 -15.27 -1.70 2.26
CA HIS A 47 -15.82 -2.49 3.36
C HIS A 47 -17.23 -1.98 3.74
N PRO A 48 -18.25 -2.86 3.86
CA PRO A 48 -19.62 -2.42 4.18
C PRO A 48 -19.73 -1.93 5.62
N ASP A 49 -19.04 -2.58 6.56
CA ASP A 49 -18.96 -2.14 7.96
C ASP A 49 -17.69 -1.32 8.19
N LYS A 50 -17.85 -0.01 8.38
CA LYS A 50 -16.72 0.92 8.55
C LYS A 50 -15.99 0.72 9.88
N SER A 51 -16.69 0.33 10.93
CA SER A 51 -16.09 0.06 12.24
C SER A 51 -15.24 -1.20 12.19
N ALA A 52 -15.72 -2.26 11.53
CA ALA A 52 -14.94 -3.46 11.28
C ALA A 52 -13.71 -3.19 10.39
N ALA A 53 -13.82 -2.27 9.43
CA ALA A 53 -12.69 -1.89 8.58
C ALA A 53 -11.57 -1.22 9.38
N VAL A 54 -11.91 -0.24 10.22
CA VAL A 54 -10.95 0.43 11.10
C VAL A 54 -10.32 -0.55 12.08
N ARG A 55 -11.14 -1.42 12.69
CA ARG A 55 -10.64 -2.48 13.57
C ARG A 55 -9.62 -3.37 12.85
N THR A 56 -9.93 -3.79 11.63
CA THR A 56 -9.02 -4.60 10.81
C THR A 56 -7.69 -3.89 10.57
N MET A 57 -7.72 -2.60 10.20
CA MET A 57 -6.50 -1.83 9.95
C MET A 57 -5.61 -1.70 11.20
N ILE A 58 -6.22 -1.43 12.36
CA ILE A 58 -5.47 -1.27 13.64
C ILE A 58 -4.92 -2.61 14.13
N GLN A 59 -5.67 -3.70 13.95
CA GLN A 59 -5.34 -5.03 14.46
C GLN A 59 -4.58 -5.91 13.45
N LEU A 60 -4.25 -5.38 12.27
CA LEU A 60 -3.51 -6.10 11.23
C LEU A 60 -2.16 -6.56 11.81
N PRO A 61 -1.81 -7.86 11.73
CA PRO A 61 -0.48 -8.31 12.14
C PRO A 61 0.57 -7.84 11.12
N TYR A 62 1.10 -6.63 11.32
CA TYR A 62 2.08 -6.02 10.41
C TYR A 62 3.43 -6.77 10.33
N GLY A 63 3.70 -7.67 11.29
CA GLY A 63 4.84 -8.59 11.22
C GLY A 63 4.60 -9.84 10.36
N ASP A 64 3.37 -10.06 9.90
CA ASP A 64 2.99 -11.17 9.02
C ASP A 64 2.83 -10.65 7.58
N GLU A 65 3.79 -11.00 6.74
CA GLU A 65 3.81 -10.59 5.33
C GLU A 65 2.57 -11.10 4.56
N ALA A 66 2.10 -12.31 4.85
CA ALA A 66 0.95 -12.88 4.15
C ALA A 66 -0.32 -12.11 4.48
N ALA A 67 -0.52 -11.77 5.76
CA ALA A 67 -1.65 -10.96 6.21
C ALA A 67 -1.62 -9.55 5.60
N VAL A 68 -0.45 -8.91 5.53
CA VAL A 68 -0.29 -7.59 4.90
C VAL A 68 -0.60 -7.66 3.40
N ARG A 69 -0.11 -8.69 2.69
CA ARG A 69 -0.42 -8.89 1.26
C ARG A 69 -1.91 -9.11 1.02
N GLU A 70 -2.57 -9.89 1.86
CA GLU A 70 -4.01 -10.12 1.78
C GLU A 70 -4.79 -8.81 2.00
N PHE A 71 -4.39 -8.00 2.98
CA PHE A 71 -4.97 -6.68 3.21
C PHE A 71 -4.84 -5.76 1.98
N ILE A 72 -3.65 -5.69 1.38
CA ILE A 72 -3.41 -4.92 0.15
C ILE A 72 -4.29 -5.44 -0.99
N ALA A 73 -4.42 -6.75 -1.16
CA ALA A 73 -5.29 -7.34 -2.18
C ALA A 73 -6.77 -6.95 -1.96
N LYS A 74 -7.27 -7.06 -0.72
CA LYS A 74 -8.64 -6.69 -0.33
C LYS A 74 -8.93 -5.20 -0.52
N SER A 75 -7.93 -4.33 -0.41
CA SER A 75 -8.08 -2.90 -0.73
C SER A 75 -8.38 -2.64 -2.22
N GLY A 76 -8.02 -3.59 -3.09
CA GLY A 76 -8.11 -3.43 -4.55
C GLY A 76 -7.11 -2.43 -5.14
N TYR A 77 -6.17 -1.90 -4.36
CA TYR A 77 -5.18 -0.92 -4.82
C TYR A 77 -4.35 -1.43 -6.01
N LEU A 78 -4.03 -2.73 -6.03
CA LEU A 78 -3.26 -3.37 -7.11
C LEU A 78 -4.11 -3.81 -8.30
N ALA A 79 -5.45 -3.85 -8.19
CA ALA A 79 -6.32 -4.40 -9.24
C ALA A 79 -6.35 -3.54 -10.52
N GLY A 80 -6.03 -2.25 -10.42
CA GLY A 80 -5.87 -1.35 -11.58
C GLY A 80 -4.49 -1.39 -12.24
N SER A 81 -3.60 -2.30 -11.81
CA SER A 81 -2.24 -2.46 -12.32
C SER A 81 -2.10 -3.60 -13.35
N SER A 82 -3.21 -4.23 -13.73
CA SER A 82 -3.24 -5.30 -14.73
C SER A 82 -2.81 -4.75 -16.08
N ARG A 83 -1.68 -5.23 -16.61
CA ARG A 83 -1.31 -5.08 -18.02
C ARG A 83 -2.53 -5.41 -18.89
N LEU A 84 -2.98 -4.44 -19.69
CA LEU A 84 -3.52 -4.80 -20.99
C LEU A 84 -2.41 -5.57 -21.74
N PRO A 85 -2.76 -6.67 -22.44
CA PRO A 85 -1.80 -7.47 -23.19
C PRO A 85 -0.99 -6.64 -24.19
#